data_AF-A0A1C4MXB6-F1
#
_entry.id   AF-A0A1C4MXB6-F1
#
_cell.length_a   1.000
_cell.length_b   1.000
_cell.length_c   1.000
_cell.angle_alpha   90.00
_cell.angle_beta   90.00
_cell.angle_gamma   90.00
#
_symmetry.space_group_name_H-M   'P 1'
#
loop_
_entity.id
_entity.type
_entity.pdbx_description
1 polymer ?
#
loop_
_entity_poly.entity_id
_entity_poly.type
_entity_poly.pdbx_seq_one_letter_code
_entity_poly.pdbx_strand_id
1 'polypeptide(L)'
;MGDLVGDLPKDDLAMRKILLAESDYGVIAARFGVSRQAVSYRALNLHMHSRGPKVEALAVLPWDVSNHPHRAEVIRDSIFRGLRRMVAVRLREREPDRYAKAFVRHVVEGDVAHLEPDSKRLIYVRRLPSDGGLVVRWPEGSAPPSPTQLQLLVCPEGEEVSAFLA
;
A
#
# COMPACT_ATOMS: atom_id res chain seq x y z
N MET A 1 -38.50 -19.09 20.39
CA MET A 1 -38.04 -18.37 19.18
C MET A 1 -37.83 -16.94 19.62
N GLY A 2 -36.60 -16.58 19.98
CA GLY A 2 -36.26 -15.28 20.60
C GLY A 2 -36.00 -14.21 19.54
N ASP A 3 -36.35 -12.98 19.88
CA ASP A 3 -36.35 -11.80 19.02
C ASP A 3 -35.02 -11.57 18.28
N LEU A 4 -35.05 -11.67 16.94
CA LEU A 4 -33.99 -11.21 16.06
C LEU A 4 -34.27 -9.76 15.67
N VAL A 5 -34.05 -8.83 16.61
CA VAL A 5 -33.93 -7.41 16.29
C VAL A 5 -32.53 -6.99 16.69
N GLY A 6 -31.57 -7.20 15.78
CA GLY A 6 -30.18 -6.86 16.04
C GLY A 6 -29.77 -5.63 15.25
N ASP A 7 -29.67 -4.49 15.93
CA ASP A 7 -28.82 -3.42 15.45
C ASP A 7 -27.35 -3.84 15.63
N LEU A 8 -26.49 -3.42 14.71
CA LEU A 8 -25.04 -3.50 14.95
C LEU A 8 -24.66 -2.69 16.19
N PRO A 9 -23.60 -3.08 16.91
CA PRO A 9 -23.07 -2.27 18.01
C PRO A 9 -22.85 -0.82 17.57
N LYS A 10 -23.53 0.10 18.28
CA LYS A 10 -23.33 1.54 18.13
C LYS A 10 -22.00 2.00 18.72
N ASP A 11 -21.45 1.22 19.65
CA ASP A 11 -20.11 1.42 20.19
C ASP A 11 -19.04 0.97 19.18
N ASP A 12 -18.16 1.91 18.84
CA ASP A 12 -17.13 1.72 17.83
C ASP A 12 -16.04 0.73 18.28
N LEU A 13 -15.74 0.67 19.58
CA LEU A 13 -14.73 -0.24 20.12
C LEU A 13 -15.24 -1.70 20.12
N ALA A 14 -16.49 -1.92 20.48
CA ALA A 14 -17.16 -3.22 20.43
C ALA A 14 -17.25 -3.74 18.99
N MET A 15 -17.66 -2.88 18.06
CA MET A 15 -17.72 -3.25 16.64
C MET A 15 -16.32 -3.59 16.09
N ARG A 16 -15.28 -2.85 16.47
CA ARG A 16 -13.88 -3.14 16.10
C ARG A 16 -13.42 -4.50 16.61
N LYS A 17 -13.73 -4.85 17.87
CA LYS A 17 -13.37 -6.16 18.45
C LYS A 17 -14.02 -7.32 17.67
N ILE A 18 -15.29 -7.17 17.30
CA ILE A 18 -16.02 -8.17 16.50
C ILE A 18 -15.40 -8.31 15.11
N LEU A 19 -15.14 -7.20 14.42
CA LEU A 19 -14.52 -7.19 13.08
C LEU A 19 -13.09 -7.73 13.07
N LEU A 20 -12.35 -7.64 14.17
CA LEU A 20 -11.02 -8.24 14.31
C LEU A 20 -11.07 -9.74 14.63
N ALA A 21 -12.10 -10.18 15.37
CA ALA A 21 -12.27 -11.58 15.74
C ALA A 21 -12.90 -12.42 14.62
N GLU A 22 -13.77 -11.82 13.81
CA GLU A 22 -14.51 -12.49 12.74
C GLU A 22 -14.13 -11.87 11.38
N SER A 23 -13.43 -12.64 10.54
CA SER A 23 -12.95 -12.16 9.24
C SER A 23 -14.04 -12.10 8.15
N ASP A 24 -15.18 -12.76 8.38
CA ASP A 24 -16.28 -12.83 7.41
C ASP A 24 -17.49 -12.01 7.85
N TYR A 25 -17.83 -11.01 7.05
CA TYR A 25 -18.99 -10.14 7.27
C TYR A 25 -20.32 -10.88 7.14
N GLY A 26 -20.37 -12.03 6.45
CA GLY A 26 -21.55 -12.89 6.41
C GLY A 26 -21.86 -13.50 7.77
N VAL A 27 -20.83 -13.89 8.52
CA VAL A 27 -20.97 -14.47 9.87
C VAL A 27 -21.46 -13.39 10.85
N ILE A 28 -20.85 -12.20 10.81
CA ILE A 28 -21.28 -11.05 11.61
C ILE A 28 -22.74 -10.67 11.27
N ALA A 29 -23.07 -10.61 9.98
CA ALA A 29 -24.41 -10.29 9.50
C ALA A 29 -25.46 -11.28 10.04
N ALA A 30 -25.19 -12.58 9.96
CA ALA A 30 -26.07 -13.61 10.50
C ALA A 30 -26.20 -13.53 12.03
N ARG A 31 -25.10 -13.26 12.73
CA ARG A 31 -25.06 -13.13 14.19
C ARG A 31 -25.92 -11.98 14.71
N PHE A 32 -25.94 -10.86 13.99
CA PHE A 32 -26.67 -9.65 14.37
C PHE A 32 -27.98 -9.48 13.59
N GLY A 33 -28.38 -10.41 12.74
CA GLY A 33 -29.62 -10.30 11.96
C GLY A 33 -29.64 -9.10 10.99
N VAL A 34 -28.48 -8.63 10.54
CA VAL A 34 -28.34 -7.51 9.59
C VAL A 34 -27.87 -7.99 8.23
N SER A 35 -27.89 -7.11 7.23
CA SER A 35 -27.30 -7.44 5.92
C SER A 35 -25.77 -7.37 5.97
N ARG A 36 -25.11 -8.17 5.12
CA ARG A 36 -23.65 -8.07 4.90
C ARG A 36 -23.22 -6.66 4.48
N GLN A 37 -24.08 -5.94 3.76
CA GLN A 37 -23.84 -4.55 3.35
C GLN A 37 -23.81 -3.60 4.56
N ALA A 38 -24.69 -3.79 5.54
CA ALA A 38 -24.71 -2.99 6.77
C ALA A 38 -23.41 -3.18 7.59
N VAL A 39 -22.93 -4.42 7.71
CA VAL A 39 -21.63 -4.72 8.36
C VAL A 39 -20.48 -4.05 7.60
N SER A 40 -20.46 -4.18 6.27
CA SER A 40 -19.42 -3.55 5.44
C SER A 40 -19.42 -2.03 5.53
N TYR A 41 -20.61 -1.40 5.56
CA TYR A 41 -20.76 0.04 5.71
C TYR A 41 -20.28 0.51 7.08
N ARG A 42 -20.61 -0.23 8.15
CA ARG A 42 -20.13 0.06 9.50
C ARG A 42 -18.61 -0.08 9.61
N ALA A 43 -18.01 -1.12 9.02
CA ALA A 43 -16.57 -1.31 8.97
C ALA A 43 -15.84 -0.20 8.19
N LEU A 44 -16.46 0.33 7.14
CA LEU A 44 -15.97 1.47 6.37
C LEU A 44 -15.97 2.76 7.23
N ASN A 45 -17.07 3.04 7.93
CA ASN A 45 -17.22 4.22 8.80
C ASN A 45 -16.28 4.18 10.01
N LEU A 46 -15.90 2.98 10.47
CA LEU A 46 -14.89 2.81 11.52
C LEU A 46 -13.45 2.99 11.01
N HIS A 47 -13.27 3.33 9.73
CA HIS A 47 -11.98 3.42 9.04
C HIS A 47 -11.11 2.14 9.13
N MET A 48 -11.68 1.01 9.56
CA MET A 48 -11.00 -0.29 9.59
C MET A 48 -10.61 -0.74 8.18
N HIS A 49 -11.45 -0.38 7.21
CA HIS A 49 -11.08 -0.36 5.81
C HIS A 49 -11.29 1.06 5.29
N SER A 50 -10.51 2.00 5.79
CA SER A 50 -10.14 3.12 4.93
C SER A 50 -9.53 2.47 3.68
N ARG A 51 -10.33 2.39 2.61
CA ARG A 51 -9.77 2.57 1.28
C ARG A 51 -9.13 3.93 1.39
N GLY A 52 -7.85 3.97 1.76
CA GLY A 52 -7.06 5.18 1.69
C GLY A 52 -7.33 5.79 0.31
N PRO A 53 -7.31 7.14 0.19
CA PRO A 53 -7.52 7.81 -1.10
C PRO A 53 -6.81 6.99 -2.16
N LYS A 54 -7.49 6.59 -3.26
CA LYS A 54 -6.95 5.70 -4.31
C LYS A 54 -5.48 6.05 -4.49
N VAL A 55 -4.59 5.28 -3.86
CA VAL A 55 -3.33 5.87 -3.39
C VAL A 55 -2.61 6.33 -4.63
N GLU A 56 -2.42 7.65 -4.78
CA GLU A 56 -1.72 8.22 -5.94
C GLU A 56 -0.36 7.52 -6.12
N ALA A 57 0.20 7.02 -5.02
CA ALA A 57 1.35 6.11 -4.97
C ALA A 57 1.27 4.83 -5.82
N LEU A 58 0.09 4.35 -6.22
CA LEU A 58 -0.06 3.24 -7.18
C LEU A 58 -0.04 3.73 -8.63
N ALA A 59 -0.52 4.96 -8.89
CA ALA A 59 -0.52 5.55 -10.22
C ALA A 59 0.87 6.03 -10.67
N VAL A 60 1.80 6.21 -9.73
CA VAL A 60 3.17 6.60 -10.06
C VAL A 60 4.06 5.46 -10.55
N LEU A 61 3.67 4.20 -10.34
CA LEU A 61 4.52 3.06 -10.69
C LEU A 61 4.52 2.79 -12.20
N PRO A 62 5.63 2.27 -12.76
CA PRO A 62 5.69 1.92 -14.19
C PRO A 62 4.83 0.71 -14.53
N TRP A 63 4.58 -0.17 -13.56
CA TRP A 63 3.82 -1.40 -13.76
C TRP A 63 2.38 -1.17 -13.35
N ASP A 64 1.45 -1.57 -14.21
CA ASP A 64 0.05 -1.70 -13.82
C ASP A 64 -0.13 -2.98 -12.98
N VAL A 65 0.13 -2.87 -11.68
CA VAL A 65 -0.05 -3.97 -10.72
C VAL A 65 -1.52 -4.40 -10.62
N SER A 66 -2.47 -3.60 -11.13
CA SER A 66 -3.90 -3.97 -11.09
C SER A 66 -4.22 -5.18 -11.96
N ASN A 67 -3.48 -5.37 -13.06
CA ASN A 67 -3.64 -6.47 -14.01
C ASN A 67 -2.58 -7.59 -13.83
N HIS A 68 -1.74 -7.51 -12.81
CA HIS A 68 -0.68 -8.49 -12.59
C HIS A 68 -1.26 -9.86 -12.15
N PRO A 69 -0.82 -11.00 -12.73
CA PRO A 69 -1.31 -12.34 -12.37
C PRO A 69 -1.21 -12.69 -10.87
N HIS A 70 -0.25 -12.05 -10.19
CA HIS A 70 0.03 -12.23 -8.76
C HIS A 70 -0.15 -10.94 -7.94
N ARG A 71 -1.14 -10.11 -8.33
CA ARG A 71 -1.42 -8.82 -7.70
C ARG A 71 -1.48 -8.87 -6.17
N ALA A 72 -2.14 -9.89 -5.61
CA ALA A 72 -2.35 -9.98 -4.16
C ALA A 72 -1.02 -10.20 -3.40
N GLU A 73 -0.10 -10.94 -3.99
CA GLU A 73 1.24 -11.19 -3.46
C GLU A 73 2.11 -9.94 -3.61
N VAL A 74 2.14 -9.33 -4.80
CA VAL A 74 2.92 -8.11 -5.08
C VAL A 74 2.53 -6.97 -4.14
N ILE A 75 1.22 -6.75 -3.91
CA ILE A 75 0.75 -5.68 -3.01
C ILE A 75 1.16 -5.95 -1.54
N ARG A 76 1.32 -7.21 -1.15
CA ARG A 76 1.71 -7.60 0.20
C ARG A 76 3.23 -7.59 0.40
N ASP A 77 4.00 -7.58 -0.67
CA ASP A 77 5.46 -7.55 -0.68
C ASP A 77 6.01 -6.35 0.13
N SER A 78 7.08 -6.60 0.89
CA SER A 78 7.67 -5.59 1.77
C SER A 78 8.38 -4.47 1.00
N ILE A 79 9.00 -4.76 -0.14
CA ILE A 79 9.66 -3.75 -0.98
C ILE A 79 8.59 -2.85 -1.59
N PHE A 80 7.53 -3.46 -2.12
CA PHE A 80 6.39 -2.71 -2.66
C PHE A 80 5.75 -1.80 -1.61
N ARG A 81 5.60 -2.31 -0.37
CA ARG A 81 5.11 -1.52 0.76
C ARG A 81 6.04 -0.36 1.09
N GLY A 82 7.35 -0.60 1.15
CA GLY A 82 8.35 0.45 1.42
C GLY A 82 8.33 1.55 0.37
N LEU A 83 8.30 1.17 -0.92
CA LEU A 83 8.15 2.08 -2.05
C LEU A 83 6.90 2.97 -1.92
N ARG A 84 5.74 2.35 -1.67
CA ARG A 84 4.48 3.10 -1.48
C ARG A 84 4.52 4.04 -0.29
N ARG A 85 5.20 3.65 0.79
CA ARG A 85 5.36 4.50 1.98
C ARG A 85 6.28 5.68 1.69
N MET A 86 7.38 5.47 0.97
CA MET A 86 8.27 6.55 0.53
C MET A 86 7.50 7.59 -0.31
N VAL A 87 6.70 7.16 -1.28
CA VAL A 87 5.88 8.08 -2.09
C VAL A 87 4.86 8.82 -1.23
N ALA A 88 4.18 8.14 -0.30
CA ALA A 88 3.21 8.79 0.60
C ALA A 88 3.86 9.85 1.50
N VAL A 89 5.12 9.66 1.91
CA VAL A 89 5.90 10.67 2.63
C VAL A 89 6.17 11.89 1.75
N ARG A 90 6.58 11.69 0.49
CA ARG A 90 6.81 12.79 -0.46
C ARG A 90 5.55 13.59 -0.78
N LEU A 91 4.41 12.92 -0.83
CA LEU A 91 3.09 13.55 -0.97
C LEU A 91 2.59 14.22 0.32
N ARG A 92 3.39 14.21 1.40
CA ARG A 92 3.05 14.75 2.73
C ARG A 92 1.79 14.13 3.34
N GLU A 93 1.46 12.91 2.93
CA GLU A 93 0.32 12.17 3.48
C GLU A 93 0.68 11.46 4.79
N ARG A 94 1.98 11.21 5.03
CA ARG A 94 2.49 10.38 6.13
C ARG A 94 3.90 10.79 6.54
N GLU A 95 4.23 10.49 7.79
CA GLU A 95 5.61 10.48 8.29
C GLU A 95 6.37 9.18 7.90
N PRO A 96 7.70 9.20 7.81
CA PRO A 96 8.52 8.00 7.56
C PRO A 96 8.30 6.89 8.58
N ASP A 97 7.85 5.71 8.12
CA ASP A 97 7.74 4.51 8.94
C ASP A 97 8.91 3.53 8.69
N ARG A 98 8.95 2.43 9.46
CA ARG A 98 10.01 1.41 9.33
C ARG A 98 10.16 0.83 7.91
N TYR A 99 9.09 0.78 7.12
CA TYR A 99 9.13 0.23 5.77
C TYR A 99 9.68 1.26 4.79
N ALA A 100 9.29 2.53 4.89
CA ALA A 100 9.92 3.61 4.13
C ALA A 100 11.42 3.70 4.42
N LYS A 101 11.79 3.68 5.71
CA LYS A 101 13.19 3.70 6.18
C LYS A 101 14.03 2.58 5.59
N ALA A 102 13.55 1.34 5.69
CA ALA A 102 14.24 0.19 5.13
C ALA A 102 14.41 0.31 3.61
N PHE A 103 13.37 0.76 2.91
CA PHE A 103 13.42 0.95 1.45
C PHE A 103 14.44 2.02 1.04
N VAL A 104 14.40 3.19 1.69
CA VAL A 104 15.33 4.30 1.40
C VAL A 104 16.77 3.90 1.69
N ARG A 105 17.02 3.12 2.75
CA ARG A 105 18.37 2.61 3.05
C ARG A 105 18.96 1.81 1.87
N HIS A 106 18.22 0.85 1.33
CA HIS A 106 18.67 0.09 0.15
C HIS A 106 18.93 0.99 -1.07
N VAL A 107 18.04 1.96 -1.30
CA VAL A 107 18.19 2.91 -2.42
C VAL A 107 19.47 3.74 -2.31
N VAL A 108 19.77 4.25 -1.12
CA VAL A 108 20.99 5.02 -0.82
C VAL A 108 22.24 4.15 -0.91
N GLU A 109 22.13 2.86 -0.58
CA GLU A 109 23.20 1.86 -0.74
C GLU A 109 23.46 1.47 -2.22
N GLY A 110 22.70 2.03 -3.16
CA GLY A 110 22.89 1.85 -4.60
C GLY A 110 21.97 0.82 -5.25
N ASP A 111 20.92 0.38 -4.56
CA ASP A 111 19.93 -0.54 -5.12
C ASP A 111 18.72 0.18 -5.71
N VAL A 112 17.97 -0.52 -6.56
CA VAL A 112 16.67 -0.11 -7.08
C VAL A 112 15.67 -1.26 -6.96
N ALA A 113 14.40 -0.94 -6.78
CA ALA A 113 13.36 -1.95 -6.79
C ALA A 113 13.02 -2.37 -8.23
N HIS A 114 13.01 -3.67 -8.47
CA HIS A 114 12.67 -4.26 -9.76
C HIS A 114 11.57 -5.31 -9.58
N LEU A 115 10.54 -5.22 -10.41
CA LEU A 115 9.54 -6.28 -10.53
C LEU A 115 10.07 -7.28 -11.56
N GLU A 116 10.38 -8.48 -11.09
CA GLU A 116 10.84 -9.56 -11.96
C GLU A 116 9.68 -10.03 -12.86
N PRO A 117 9.90 -10.21 -14.18
CA PRO A 117 8.86 -10.66 -15.11
C PRO A 117 8.22 -11.97 -14.64
N ASP A 118 6.88 -12.03 -14.67
CA ASP A 118 6.06 -13.19 -14.26
C ASP A 118 6.28 -13.66 -12.81
N SER A 119 6.98 -12.86 -11.99
CA SER A 119 7.30 -13.21 -10.61
C SER A 119 6.29 -12.63 -9.64
N LYS A 120 6.21 -13.24 -8.46
CA LYS A 120 5.33 -12.78 -7.37
C LYS A 120 5.93 -11.66 -6.55
N ARG A 121 7.18 -11.25 -6.83
CA ARG A 121 8.02 -10.50 -5.89
C ARG A 121 8.72 -9.34 -6.55
N LEU A 122 8.85 -8.27 -5.78
CA LEU A 122 9.84 -7.25 -6.07
C LEU A 122 11.17 -7.73 -5.48
N ILE A 123 12.26 -7.37 -6.15
CA ILE A 123 13.62 -7.62 -5.67
C ILE A 123 14.40 -6.31 -5.69
N TYR A 124 15.39 -6.21 -4.80
CA TYR A 124 16.44 -5.20 -4.92
C TYR A 124 17.48 -5.68 -5.92
N VAL A 125 17.81 -4.84 -6.88
CA VAL A 125 18.90 -5.07 -7.84
C VAL A 125 19.83 -3.88 -7.84
N ARG A 126 21.10 -4.10 -8.19
CA ARG A 126 22.05 -3.00 -8.35
C ARG A 126 21.59 -2.03 -9.43
N ARG A 127 21.70 -0.74 -9.09
CA ARG A 127 21.41 0.37 -10.00
C ARG A 127 22.35 0.33 -11.21
N LEU A 128 21.77 0.56 -12.38
CA LEU A 128 22.47 0.79 -13.63
C LEU A 128 22.37 2.26 -14.02
N PRO A 129 23.29 2.79 -14.84
CA PRO A 129 23.19 4.15 -15.36
C PRO A 129 21.86 4.41 -16.10
N SER A 130 21.30 3.39 -16.75
CA SER A 130 20.01 3.44 -17.45
C SER A 130 18.81 3.63 -16.52
N ASP A 131 18.95 3.38 -15.22
CA ASP A 131 17.85 3.58 -14.25
C ASP A 131 17.62 5.08 -13.96
N GLY A 132 18.45 6.00 -14.48
CA GLY A 132 18.15 7.43 -14.54
C GLY A 132 17.97 8.12 -13.19
N GLY A 133 18.60 7.59 -12.12
CA GLY A 133 18.44 8.11 -10.77
C GLY A 133 17.08 7.78 -10.13
N LEU A 134 16.31 6.84 -10.67
CA LEU A 134 15.03 6.42 -10.09
C LEU A 134 15.20 5.35 -9.01
N VAL A 135 14.29 5.29 -8.05
CA VAL A 135 14.25 4.26 -6.98
C VAL A 135 13.66 2.92 -7.45
N VAL A 136 13.14 2.90 -8.68
CA VAL A 136 12.58 1.73 -9.36
C VAL A 136 13.23 1.56 -10.72
N ARG A 137 13.43 0.31 -11.16
CA ARG A 137 13.83 0.01 -12.53
C ARG A 137 12.63 0.17 -13.47
N TRP A 138 12.74 1.13 -14.38
CA TRP A 138 11.73 1.33 -15.42
C TRP A 138 11.82 0.19 -16.45
N PRO A 139 10.74 -0.54 -16.75
CA PRO A 139 10.79 -1.61 -17.74
C PRO A 139 11.05 -1.07 -19.14
N GLU A 140 11.81 -1.84 -19.90
CA GLU A 140 11.99 -1.58 -21.33
C GLU A 140 10.64 -1.65 -22.07
N GLY A 141 10.44 -0.77 -23.05
CA GLY A 141 9.20 -0.69 -23.84
C GLY A 141 7.99 -0.08 -23.11
N SER A 142 8.12 0.29 -21.83
CA SER A 142 7.07 1.06 -21.13
C SER A 142 7.08 2.53 -21.55
N ALA A 143 5.92 3.19 -21.43
CA ALA A 143 5.86 4.64 -21.60
C ALA A 143 6.85 5.33 -20.66
N PRO A 144 7.54 6.41 -21.10
CA PRO A 144 8.47 7.12 -20.24
C PRO A 144 7.75 7.70 -19.01
N PRO A 145 8.44 7.84 -17.86
CA PRO A 145 7.83 8.41 -16.67
C PRO A 145 7.32 9.83 -16.94
N SER A 146 6.13 10.14 -16.43
CA SER A 146 5.60 11.50 -16.43
C SER A 146 6.42 12.41 -15.50
N PRO A 147 6.34 13.75 -15.64
CA PRO A 147 7.03 14.67 -14.76
C PRO A 147 6.73 14.44 -13.26
N THR A 148 5.48 14.15 -12.93
CA THR A 148 5.06 13.81 -11.55
C THR A 148 5.69 12.51 -11.07
N GLN A 149 5.78 11.50 -11.93
CA GLN A 149 6.44 10.22 -11.60
C GLN A 149 7.93 10.43 -11.32
N LEU A 150 8.62 11.23 -12.14
CA LEU A 150 10.03 11.56 -11.93
C LEU A 150 10.23 12.24 -10.56
N GLN A 151 9.42 13.24 -10.23
CA GLN A 151 9.51 13.94 -8.94
C GLN A 151 9.30 13.01 -7.74
N LEU A 152 8.39 12.03 -7.86
CA LEU A 152 8.05 11.13 -6.76
C LEU A 152 8.95 9.90 -6.68
N LEU A 153 9.65 9.54 -7.75
CA LEU A 153 10.47 8.32 -7.83
C LEU A 153 11.96 8.58 -8.01
N VAL A 154 12.42 9.82 -8.09
CA VAL A 154 13.86 10.16 -8.06
C VAL A 154 14.49 9.71 -6.74
N CYS A 155 15.78 9.38 -6.72
CA CYS A 155 16.47 9.04 -5.47
C CYS A 155 16.38 10.18 -4.45
N PRO A 156 16.20 9.86 -3.16
CA PRO A 156 16.33 10.86 -2.12
C PRO A 156 17.79 11.28 -1.96
N GLU A 157 18.02 12.56 -1.72
CA GLU A 157 19.36 13.15 -1.57
C GLU A 157 19.41 14.12 -0.37
N GLY A 158 20.61 14.31 0.18
CA GLY A 158 20.89 15.34 1.20
C GLY A 158 19.95 15.29 2.41
N GLU A 159 19.27 16.41 2.67
CA GLU A 159 18.35 16.57 3.81
C GLU A 159 17.15 15.60 3.74
N GLU A 160 16.73 15.18 2.56
CA GLU A 160 15.63 14.21 2.40
C GLU A 160 16.04 12.85 2.97
N VAL A 161 17.27 12.40 2.72
CA VAL A 161 17.80 11.15 3.28
C VAL A 161 17.82 11.24 4.81
N SER A 162 18.29 12.37 5.35
CA SER A 162 18.29 12.61 6.81
C SER A 162 16.86 12.57 7.38
N ALA A 163 15.89 13.20 6.71
CA ALA A 163 14.49 13.18 7.15
C ALA A 163 13.89 11.77 7.12
N PHE A 164 14.23 10.95 6.12
CA PHE A 164 13.81 9.56 6.10
C PHE A 164 14.48 8.74 7.19
N LEU A 165 15.78 8.93 7.44
CA LEU A 165 16.58 8.02 8.27
C LEU A 165 16.76 8.45 9.74
N ALA A 166 16.38 9.67 10.11
CA ALA A 166 16.31 10.15 11.50
C ALA A 166 15.31 9.33 12.33
#